data_AF-A0A2U2IZA4-F1
#
_entry.id   AF-A0A2U2IZA4-F1
#
_cell.length_a   1.000
_cell.length_b   1.000
_cell.length_c   1.000
_cell.angle_alpha   90.00
_cell.angle_beta   90.00
_cell.angle_gamma   90.00
#
_symmetry.space_group_name_H-M   'P 1'
#
loop_
_entity.id
_entity.type
_entity.pdbx_description
1 polymer ?
#
loop_
_entity_poly.entity_id
_entity_poly.type
_entity_poly.pdbx_seq_one_letter_code
_entity_poly.pdbx_strand_id
1 'polypeptide(L)'
;MPRRSLDTLAKWSVLLAGPLIWSAHLGLVYSLATLAITLTWEAGLVSRLLIGLATLICLAAIAWIGWGLWTGRLPRWETPQADLTGLWRKAGGLLCLLSFLAVLWQGLPAMLIPERPASHDSLFGGTAPPRETEPD
;
A
#
# COMPACT_ATOMS: atom_id res chain seq x y z
N MET A 1 17.52 -25.94 26.87
CA MET A 1 16.31 -25.39 26.21
C MET A 1 16.27 -25.88 24.77
N PRO A 2 15.29 -26.71 24.38
CA PRO A 2 15.16 -27.16 22.99
C PRO A 2 14.78 -25.97 22.10
N ARG A 3 15.54 -25.75 21.02
CA ARG A 3 15.23 -24.73 20.01
C ARG A 3 14.05 -25.25 19.18
N ARG A 4 12.94 -24.52 19.12
CA ARG A 4 11.79 -24.88 18.27
C ARG A 4 12.11 -24.59 16.82
N SER A 5 12.07 -25.63 15.98
CA SER A 5 11.96 -25.49 14.54
C SER A 5 10.61 -24.86 14.18
N LEU A 6 10.57 -24.13 13.07
CA LEU A 6 9.31 -23.71 12.46
C LEU A 6 8.75 -24.82 11.58
N ASP A 7 7.45 -25.07 11.71
CA ASP A 7 6.70 -25.89 10.77
C ASP A 7 6.78 -25.31 9.34
N THR A 8 6.59 -26.17 8.35
CA THR A 8 6.64 -25.79 6.93
C THR A 8 5.74 -24.60 6.61
N LEU A 9 4.52 -24.59 7.15
CA LEU A 9 3.57 -23.48 6.96
C LEU A 9 4.12 -22.16 7.48
N ALA A 10 4.70 -22.14 8.68
CA ALA A 10 5.25 -20.93 9.27
C ALA A 10 6.43 -20.38 8.46
N LYS A 11 7.26 -21.24 7.86
CA LYS A 11 8.34 -20.82 6.93
C LYS A 11 7.77 -20.11 5.71
N TRP A 12 6.74 -20.69 5.08
CA TRP A 12 6.07 -20.09 3.92
C TRP A 12 5.38 -18.78 4.28
N SER A 13 4.72 -18.71 5.43
CA SER A 13 4.07 -17.48 5.90
C SER A 13 5.07 -16.34 6.09
N VAL A 14 6.25 -16.61 6.66
CA VAL A 14 7.29 -15.59 6.83
C VAL A 14 7.89 -15.16 5.49
N LEU A 15 8.12 -16.11 4.56
CA LEU A 15 8.64 -15.79 3.23
C LEU A 15 7.68 -14.89 2.45
N LEU A 16 6.40 -15.25 2.45
CA LEU A 16 5.36 -14.59 1.67
C LEU A 16 4.71 -13.43 2.41
N ALA A 17 5.16 -13.09 3.62
CA ALA A 17 4.52 -12.07 4.44
C ALA A 17 4.46 -10.71 3.74
N GLY A 18 5.56 -10.27 3.10
CA GLY A 18 5.59 -9.03 2.31
C GLY A 18 4.53 -9.04 1.20
N PRO A 19 4.56 -10.03 0.28
CA PRO A 19 3.55 -10.16 -0.78
C PRO A 19 2.11 -10.28 -0.28
N LEU A 20 1.88 -10.99 0.84
CA LEU A 20 0.56 -11.11 1.46
C LEU A 20 0.06 -9.75 1.95
N ILE A 21 0.89 -8.99 2.66
CA ILE A 21 0.54 -7.65 3.13
C ILE A 21 0.26 -6.72 1.94
N TRP A 22 1.07 -6.80 0.89
CA TRP A 22 0.82 -6.03 -0.34
C TRP A 22 -0.52 -6.40 -1.00
N SER A 23 -0.85 -7.70 -1.14
CA SER A 23 -2.14 -8.10 -1.70
C SER A 23 -3.33 -7.66 -0.84
N ALA A 24 -3.19 -7.70 0.48
CA ALA A 24 -4.21 -7.24 1.42
C ALA A 24 -4.40 -5.72 1.32
N HIS A 25 -3.31 -4.97 1.21
CA HIS A 25 -3.32 -3.52 0.98
C HIS A 25 -4.07 -3.18 -0.31
N LEU A 26 -3.75 -3.86 -1.41
CA LEU A 26 -4.43 -3.66 -2.69
C LEU A 26 -5.94 -3.88 -2.56
N GLY A 27 -6.36 -5.02 -2.01
CA GLY A 27 -7.77 -5.32 -1.80
C GLY A 27 -8.47 -4.27 -0.94
N LEU A 28 -7.84 -3.88 0.17
CA LEU A 28 -8.39 -2.89 1.10
C LEU A 28 -8.57 -1.53 0.45
N VAL A 29 -7.58 -1.03 -0.29
CA VAL A 29 -7.65 0.27 -0.98
C VAL A 29 -8.77 0.28 -2.02
N TYR A 30 -8.87 -0.79 -2.83
CA TYR A 30 -9.95 -0.91 -3.82
C TYR A 30 -11.33 -0.99 -3.18
N SER A 31 -11.49 -1.76 -2.11
CA SER A 31 -12.75 -1.86 -1.37
C SER A 31 -13.16 -0.52 -0.75
N LEU A 32 -12.22 0.21 -0.12
CA LEU A 32 -12.49 1.53 0.44
C LEU A 32 -12.88 2.55 -0.64
N ALA A 33 -12.17 2.56 -1.77
CA ALA A 33 -12.49 3.44 -2.88
C ALA A 33 -13.89 3.14 -3.45
N THR A 34 -14.22 1.86 -3.62
CA THR A 34 -15.52 1.41 -4.12
C THR A 34 -16.64 1.82 -3.17
N LEU A 35 -16.45 1.59 -1.87
CA LEU A 35 -17.42 1.91 -0.83
C LEU A 35 -17.64 3.42 -0.72
N ALA A 36 -16.57 4.22 -0.80
CA ALA A 36 -16.67 5.67 -0.80
C ALA A 36 -17.52 6.15 -1.98
N ILE A 37 -17.21 5.70 -3.21
CA ILE A 37 -17.98 6.09 -4.39
C ILE A 37 -19.46 5.67 -4.29
N THR A 38 -19.75 4.46 -3.79
CA THR A 38 -21.14 3.97 -3.67
C THR A 38 -21.95 4.69 -2.60
N LEU A 39 -21.33 5.13 -1.50
CA LEU A 39 -22.04 5.79 -0.40
C LEU A 39 -22.12 7.32 -0.55
N THR A 40 -21.07 7.95 -1.06
CA THR A 40 -20.94 9.42 -1.07
C THR A 40 -20.92 10.03 -2.47
N TRP A 41 -20.98 9.24 -3.55
CA TRP A 41 -20.85 9.67 -4.96
C TRP A 41 -19.54 10.42 -5.31
N GLU A 42 -18.71 10.74 -4.32
CA GLU A 42 -17.39 11.35 -4.46
C GLU A 42 -16.36 10.69 -3.54
N ALA A 43 -15.11 10.61 -4.02
CA ALA A 43 -13.97 10.19 -3.21
C ALA A 43 -13.41 11.39 -2.41
N GLY A 44 -14.07 11.71 -1.29
CA GLY A 44 -13.68 12.83 -0.43
C GLY A 44 -12.52 12.55 0.53
N LEU A 45 -12.18 13.55 1.36
CA LEU A 45 -11.00 13.57 2.25
C LEU A 45 -10.89 12.35 3.17
N VAL A 46 -12.01 11.84 3.68
CA VAL A 46 -12.03 10.71 4.62
C VAL A 46 -11.49 9.42 3.98
N SER A 47 -11.83 9.14 2.72
CA SER A 47 -11.35 7.92 2.04
C SER A 47 -9.84 7.98 1.81
N ARG A 48 -9.32 9.16 1.48
CA ARG A 48 -7.88 9.42 1.32
C ARG A 48 -7.11 9.24 2.61
N LEU A 49 -7.64 9.74 3.73
CA LEU A 49 -7.04 9.54 5.05
C LEU A 49 -7.01 8.06 5.44
N LEU A 50 -8.08 7.32 5.17
CA LEU A 50 -8.15 5.88 5.45
C LEU A 50 -7.18 5.08 4.57
N ILE A 51 -7.14 5.34 3.27
CA ILE A 51 -6.18 4.73 2.33
C ILE A 51 -4.75 5.06 2.75
N GLY A 52 -4.52 6.30 3.14
CA GLY A 52 -3.22 6.77 3.60
C GLY A 52 -2.74 6.08 4.87
N LEU A 53 -3.62 5.98 5.86
CA LEU A 53 -3.36 5.27 7.11
C LEU A 53 -3.10 3.78 6.85
N ALA A 54 -3.92 3.13 6.03
CA ALA A 54 -3.72 1.73 5.66
C ALA A 54 -2.36 1.51 4.97
N THR A 55 -1.98 2.40 4.06
CA THR A 55 -0.67 2.38 3.40
C THR A 55 0.48 2.46 4.41
N LEU A 56 0.41 3.41 5.35
CA LEU A 56 1.43 3.57 6.39
C LEU A 56 1.56 2.33 7.28
N ILE A 57 0.43 1.75 7.69
CA ILE A 57 0.41 0.52 8.50
C ILE A 57 1.07 -0.63 7.73
N CYS A 58 0.73 -0.81 6.44
CA CYS A 58 1.32 -1.85 5.61
C CYS A 58 2.82 -1.65 5.41
N LEU A 59 3.29 -0.43 5.14
CA LEU A 59 4.72 -0.12 5.03
C LEU A 59 5.47 -0.41 6.32
N ALA A 60 4.92 -0.02 7.48
CA ALA A 60 5.50 -0.29 8.78
C ALA A 60 5.59 -1.80 9.06
N ALA A 61 4.54 -2.56 8.75
CA ALA A 61 4.52 -4.01 8.91
C ALA A 61 5.57 -4.70 8.02
N ILE A 62 5.65 -4.33 6.73
CA ILE A 62 6.63 -4.88 5.79
C ILE A 62 8.06 -4.54 6.24
N ALA A 63 8.31 -3.29 6.63
CA ALA A 63 9.62 -2.84 7.11
C ALA A 63 10.04 -3.58 8.40
N TRP A 64 9.10 -3.78 9.33
CA TRP A 64 9.35 -4.55 10.55
C TRP A 64 9.75 -5.99 10.27
N ILE A 65 9.04 -6.67 9.35
CA ILE A 65 9.34 -8.05 8.97
C ILE A 65 10.68 -8.14 8.22
N GLY A 66 10.90 -7.25 7.25
CA GLY A 66 12.16 -7.16 6.51
C GLY A 66 13.36 -6.92 7.44
N TRP A 67 13.20 -6.01 8.42
CA TRP A 67 14.21 -5.77 9.45
C TRP A 67 14.45 -6.99 10.33
N GLY A 68 13.39 -7.71 10.71
CA GLY A 68 13.48 -8.97 11.45
C GLY A 68 14.24 -10.06 10.70
N LEU A 69 14.05 -10.16 9.37
CA LEU A 69 14.75 -11.11 8.51
C LEU A 69 16.24 -10.75 8.37
N TRP A 70 16.52 -9.45 8.21
CA TRP A 70 17.87 -8.91 8.09
C TRP A 70 18.68 -9.11 9.37
N THR A 71 18.13 -8.70 10.50
CA THR A 71 18.78 -8.80 11.83
C THR A 71 18.83 -10.22 12.39
N GLY A 72 18.10 -11.16 11.77
CA GLY A 72 18.03 -12.55 12.26
C GLY A 72 17.25 -12.69 13.56
N ARG A 73 16.39 -11.71 13.87
CA ARG A 73 15.49 -11.72 15.04
C ARG A 73 14.25 -12.59 14.81
N LEU A 74 13.95 -12.95 13.57
CA LEU A 74 12.89 -13.92 13.25
C LEU A 74 13.32 -15.37 13.55
N PRO A 75 12.37 -16.29 13.80
CA PRO A 75 12.68 -17.62 14.31
C PRO A 75 13.61 -18.39 13.37
N ARG A 76 14.50 -19.21 13.94
CA ARG A 76 15.48 -19.97 13.15
C ARG A 76 14.79 -20.98 12.23
N TRP A 77 15.18 -20.95 10.97
CA TRP A 77 14.76 -21.97 10.02
C TRP A 77 15.73 -23.12 10.16
N GLU A 78 15.30 -24.19 10.82
CA GLU A 78 16.04 -25.45 10.76
C GLU A 78 15.78 -26.06 9.38
N THR A 79 16.78 -25.94 8.52
CA THR A 79 16.90 -26.68 7.26
C THR A 79 18.09 -27.62 7.38
N PRO A 80 18.00 -28.86 6.86
CA PRO A 80 19.13 -29.81 6.90
C PRO A 80 20.40 -29.26 6.25
N GLN A 81 20.26 -28.29 5.34
CA GLN A 81 21.34 -27.57 4.69
C GLN A 81 21.41 -26.14 5.22
N ALA A 82 22.53 -25.78 5.85
CA ALA A 82 22.79 -24.44 6.39
C ALA A 82 22.83 -23.36 5.28
N ASP A 83 23.26 -23.72 4.07
CA ASP A 83 23.35 -22.79 2.93
C ASP A 83 21.98 -22.30 2.47
N LEU A 84 20.95 -23.14 2.56
CA LEU A 84 19.59 -22.76 2.20
C LEU A 84 19.04 -21.70 3.14
N THR A 85 19.36 -21.75 4.43
CA THR A 85 18.86 -20.77 5.41
C THR A 85 19.23 -19.34 5.02
N GLY A 86 20.45 -19.12 4.51
CA GLY A 86 20.89 -17.82 4.02
C GLY A 86 20.13 -17.36 2.78
N LEU A 87 19.90 -18.28 1.83
CA LEU A 87 19.13 -18.01 0.62
C LEU A 87 17.70 -17.58 0.95
N TRP A 88 17.01 -18.31 1.82
CA TRP A 88 15.63 -18.00 2.18
C TRP A 88 15.47 -16.66 2.89
N ARG A 89 16.42 -16.30 3.77
CA ARG A 89 16.44 -14.98 4.42
C ARG A 89 16.61 -13.84 3.40
N LYS A 90 17.51 -14.02 2.43
CA LYS A 90 17.71 -13.05 1.35
C LYS A 90 16.48 -12.96 0.44
N ALA A 91 15.89 -14.09 0.07
CA ALA A 91 14.68 -14.15 -0.74
C ALA A 91 13.50 -13.44 -0.04
N GLY A 92 13.26 -13.74 1.25
CA GLY A 92 12.22 -13.06 2.03
C GLY A 92 12.49 -11.57 2.21
N GLY A 93 13.74 -11.16 2.41
CA GLY A 93 14.12 -9.74 2.45
C GLY A 93 13.86 -9.02 1.13
N LEU A 94 14.22 -9.63 -0.01
CA LEU A 94 13.93 -9.12 -1.34
C LEU A 94 12.43 -9.01 -1.62
N LEU A 95 11.65 -10.02 -1.22
CA LEU A 95 10.18 -9.97 -1.33
C LEU A 95 9.59 -8.85 -0.47
N CYS A 96 10.09 -8.64 0.75
CA CYS A 96 9.68 -7.51 1.58
C CYS A 96 10.01 -6.18 0.91
N LEU A 97 11.22 -6.02 0.36
CA LEU A 97 11.61 -4.80 -0.34
C LEU A 97 10.73 -4.54 -1.57
N LEU A 98 10.46 -5.57 -2.36
CA LEU A 98 9.59 -5.48 -3.54
C LEU A 98 8.16 -5.07 -3.14
N SER A 99 7.61 -5.71 -2.11
CA SER A 99 6.28 -5.37 -1.60
C SER A 99 6.21 -3.98 -1.00
N PHE A 100 7.26 -3.54 -0.32
CA PHE A 100 7.36 -2.17 0.21
C PHE A 100 7.30 -1.15 -0.94
N LEU A 101 8.08 -1.38 -2.01
CA LEU A 101 8.09 -0.49 -3.17
C LEU A 101 6.74 -0.49 -3.89
N ALA A 102 6.09 -1.66 -4.01
CA ALA A 102 4.77 -1.78 -4.62
C ALA A 102 3.70 -0.99 -3.83
N VAL A 103 3.64 -1.15 -2.50
CA VAL A 103 2.72 -0.41 -1.63
C VAL A 103 3.00 1.10 -1.69
N LEU A 104 4.27 1.50 -1.66
CA LEU A 104 4.65 2.92 -1.75
C LEU A 104 4.20 3.52 -3.09
N TRP A 105 4.50 2.83 -4.19
CA TRP A 105 4.13 3.26 -5.54
C TRP A 105 2.61 3.34 -5.74
N GLN A 106 1.85 2.42 -5.14
CA GLN A 106 0.38 2.40 -5.25
C GLN A 106 -0.30 3.39 -4.30
N GLY A 107 0.26 3.62 -3.12
CA GLY A 107 -0.29 4.55 -2.13
C GLY A 107 -0.04 6.02 -2.48
N LEU A 108 1.07 6.34 -3.15
CA LEU A 108 1.44 7.73 -3.47
C LEU A 108 0.39 8.45 -4.33
N PRO A 109 -0.09 7.89 -5.46
CA PRO A 109 -1.10 8.54 -6.30
C PRO A 109 -2.42 8.77 -5.55
N ALA A 110 -2.80 7.83 -4.68
CA ALA A 110 -4.03 7.95 -3.89
C ALA A 110 -3.99 9.14 -2.91
N MET A 111 -2.80 9.56 -2.47
CA MET A 111 -2.62 10.76 -1.64
C MET A 111 -2.47 12.06 -2.46
N LEU A 112 -1.81 11.98 -3.63
CA LEU A 112 -1.36 13.17 -4.36
C LEU A 112 -2.37 13.72 -5.37
N ILE A 113 -3.34 12.92 -5.84
CA ILE A 113 -4.32 13.38 -6.83
C ILE A 113 -5.33 14.34 -6.16
N PRO A 114 -5.48 15.61 -6.58
CA PRO A 114 -6.44 16.55 -5.97
C PRO A 114 -7.92 16.14 -6.18
N GLU A 115 -8.83 16.54 -5.28
CA GLU A 115 -10.27 16.20 -5.33
C GLU A 115 -11.05 16.87 -6.46
N ARG A 116 -10.51 17.93 -7.07
CA ARG A 116 -11.21 18.66 -8.12
C ARG A 116 -10.65 18.36 -9.50
N PRO A 117 -11.47 17.88 -10.45
CA PRO A 117 -11.25 18.31 -11.82
C PRO A 117 -11.35 19.84 -11.81
N ALA A 118 -10.37 20.51 -12.42
CA ALA A 118 -10.47 21.92 -12.75
C ALA A 118 -11.89 22.14 -13.32
N SER A 119 -12.70 23.01 -12.70
CA SER A 119 -14.04 23.29 -13.20
C SER A 119 -13.91 23.70 -14.67
N HIS A 120 -14.88 23.31 -15.50
CA HIS A 120 -14.89 23.59 -16.94
C HIS A 120 -14.58 25.09 -17.25
N ASP A 121 -14.93 25.99 -16.33
CA ASP A 121 -14.68 27.44 -16.36
C ASP A 121 -13.21 27.86 -16.29
N SER A 122 -12.34 27.01 -15.73
CA SER A 122 -10.91 27.27 -15.55
C SER A 122 -10.05 26.75 -16.70
N LEU A 123 -10.57 25.81 -17.49
CA LEU A 123 -9.92 25.29 -18.71
C LEU A 123 -10.26 26.13 -19.94
N PHE A 124 -11.47 26.70 -19.99
CA PHE A 124 -11.92 27.62 -21.04
C PHE A 124 -12.23 28.96 -20.38
N GLY A 125 -11.19 29.75 -20.12
CA GLY A 125 -11.27 31.00 -19.37
C GLY A 125 -12.59 31.74 -19.58
N GLY A 126 -13.44 31.70 -18.54
CA GLY A 126 -14.77 32.28 -18.59
C GLY A 126 -14.73 33.78 -18.84
N THR A 127 -14.79 34.18 -20.10
CA THR A 127 -15.33 35.48 -20.48
C THR A 127 -16.84 35.33 -20.39
N ALA A 128 -17.43 35.74 -19.28
CA ALA A 128 -18.87 36.01 -19.25
C ALA A 128 -19.21 36.89 -20.47
N PRO A 129 -20.22 36.56 -21.30
CA PRO A 129 -20.60 37.45 -22.39
C PRO A 129 -20.99 38.81 -21.79
N PRO A 130 -20.59 39.92 -22.44
CA PRO A 130 -20.95 41.25 -21.97
C PRO A 130 -22.48 41.32 -21.86
N ARG A 131 -22.97 41.79 -20.71
CA ARG A 131 -24.40 42.13 -20.55
C ARG A 131 -24.73 43.12 -21.65
N GLU A 132 -25.55 42.70 -22.61
CA GLU A 132 -26.14 43.58 -23.59
C GLU A 132 -26.89 44.66 -22.82
N THR A 133 -26.43 45.90 -22.96
CA THR A 133 -27.12 47.09 -22.50
C THR A 133 -28.45 47.16 -23.22
N GLU A 134 -29.52 46.94 -22.47
CA GLU A 134 -30.91 47.20 -22.86
C GLU A 134 -31.05 48.67 -23.30
N PRO A 135 -31.50 48.96 -24.53
CA PRO A 135 -31.82 50.32 -24.93
C PRO A 135 -33.26 50.66 -24.47
N ASP A 136 -33.37 51.77 -23.74
CA ASP A 136 -34.63 52.48 -23.46
C ASP A 136 -35.31 52.98 -24.75
#